data_AF-A0A2N2MXT3-F1
#
_entry.id   AF-A0A2N2MXT3-F1
#
_cell.length_a   1.000
_cell.length_b   1.000
_cell.length_c   1.000
_cell.angle_alpha   90.00
_cell.angle_beta   90.00
_cell.angle_gamma   90.00
#
_symmetry.space_group_name_H-M   'P 1'
#
loop_
_entity.id
_entity.type
_entity.pdbx_description
1 polymer ?
#
loop_
_entity_poly.entity_id
_entity_poly.type
_entity_poly.pdbx_seq_one_letter_code
_entity_poly.pdbx_strand_id
1 'polypeptide(L)'
;MIKPYSQNAVYSQRKERDERVRNNPRHWLALAGLFVLEDGDNSFGSTDAKKIMLPGFPHPHSGCLHLKDGQVSLTEYAEGVLLNRQPAESRLLKADADGDPDLIEAGPIHLMVIRRGGKAMLRAWDVESPALKAFKGFKYFPVNLDYCVDAKFIPYDPPKTFTVTNVLGFQNESCLLGEVHFKVNGESLVLQVEDAEDEGLISFVDETRKDLTYPGGRFLTLPKPLEATTSLDFNTALNWPCAYTVWATCPLPPKENYLPVRIEAGEMRYHEKTGVKMTARIDMLGIFANDMQVMVPFYRDVLGFETDWDGQSPYAEFKNEGVRFSMYRRKELADLFNETPTFPHALNGTFEIALDFPTSADADREYERIVAAGARSLYAPRDEPWGMRSSMVADPENNIIEIGSWNNG
;
A
#
# COMPACT_ATOMS: atom_id res chain seq x y z
N MET A 1 17.07 -27.41 32.48
CA MET A 1 15.91 -28.27 32.13
C MET A 1 14.97 -27.41 31.30
N ILE A 2 14.88 -27.67 29.99
CA ILE A 2 13.97 -26.95 29.09
C ILE A 2 12.55 -27.25 29.56
N LYS A 3 11.71 -26.21 29.77
CA LYS A 3 10.31 -26.40 30.18
C LYS A 3 9.61 -27.34 29.18
N PRO A 4 8.74 -28.27 29.63
CA PRO A 4 8.01 -29.12 28.71
C PRO A 4 7.18 -28.25 27.76
N TYR A 5 7.42 -28.45 26.47
CA TYR A 5 6.71 -27.75 25.41
C TYR A 5 5.21 -28.04 25.50
N SER A 6 4.39 -26.99 25.38
CA SER A 6 2.94 -27.09 25.51
C SER A 6 2.26 -26.52 24.28
N GLN A 7 1.63 -27.38 23.47
CA GLN A 7 0.78 -26.95 22.35
C GLN A 7 -0.31 -25.98 22.84
N ASN A 8 -0.86 -26.23 24.03
CA ASN A 8 -1.86 -25.35 24.65
C ASN A 8 -1.29 -23.95 24.93
N ALA A 9 -0.01 -23.84 25.30
CA ALA A 9 0.62 -22.54 25.50
C ALA A 9 0.69 -21.74 24.18
N VAL A 10 1.05 -22.39 23.07
CA VAL A 10 1.07 -21.76 21.74
C VAL A 10 -0.33 -21.31 21.33
N TYR A 11 -1.36 -22.15 21.51
CA TYR A 11 -2.73 -21.74 21.21
C TYR A 11 -3.22 -20.57 22.08
N SER A 12 -2.90 -20.57 23.37
CA SER A 12 -3.20 -19.44 24.26
C SER A 12 -2.52 -18.16 23.79
N GLN A 13 -1.22 -18.21 23.46
CA GLN A 13 -0.49 -17.05 22.94
C GLN A 13 -1.10 -16.49 21.65
N ARG A 14 -1.52 -17.37 20.72
CA ARG A 14 -2.20 -16.97 19.47
C ARG A 14 -3.52 -16.26 19.77
N LYS A 15 -4.32 -16.78 20.70
CA LYS A 15 -5.59 -16.18 21.12
C LYS A 15 -5.39 -14.82 21.79
N GLU A 16 -4.46 -14.73 22.74
CA GLU A 16 -4.14 -13.47 23.41
C GLU A 16 -3.63 -12.41 22.42
N ARG A 17 -2.84 -12.82 21.41
CA ARG A 17 -2.41 -11.93 20.34
C ARG A 17 -3.59 -11.38 19.55
N ASP A 18 -4.53 -12.24 19.13
CA ASP A 18 -5.72 -11.81 18.41
C ASP A 18 -6.56 -10.83 19.25
N GLU A 19 -6.68 -11.05 20.56
CA GLU A 19 -7.35 -10.14 21.49
C GLU A 19 -6.61 -8.81 21.62
N ARG A 20 -5.28 -8.81 21.73
CA ARG A 20 -4.47 -7.58 21.73
C ARG A 20 -4.65 -6.77 20.45
N VAL A 21 -4.76 -7.44 19.30
CA VAL A 21 -5.05 -6.77 18.02
C VAL A 21 -6.41 -6.11 18.05
N ARG A 22 -7.48 -6.83 18.43
CA ARG A 22 -8.85 -6.28 18.49
C ARG A 22 -8.96 -5.09 19.45
N ASN A 23 -8.20 -5.10 20.53
CA ASN A 23 -8.25 -4.08 21.58
C ASN A 23 -7.24 -2.93 21.36
N ASN A 24 -6.50 -2.92 20.26
CA ASN A 24 -5.56 -1.86 19.94
C ASN A 24 -6.06 -1.04 18.73
N PRO A 25 -6.72 0.11 18.95
CA PRO A 25 -7.26 0.94 17.87
C PRO A 25 -6.18 1.52 16.95
N ARG A 26 -4.91 1.55 17.38
CA ARG A 26 -3.76 1.96 16.57
C ARG A 26 -2.88 0.77 16.18
N HIS A 27 -3.48 -0.41 16.04
CA HIS A 27 -2.79 -1.57 15.48
C HIS A 27 -2.42 -1.35 14.01
N TRP A 28 -1.49 -2.14 13.47
CA TRP A 28 -1.08 -2.09 12.07
C TRP A 28 -2.24 -2.26 11.07
N LEU A 29 -3.28 -3.00 11.45
CA LEU A 29 -4.51 -3.16 10.64
C LEU A 29 -5.36 -1.89 10.54
N ALA A 30 -5.12 -0.92 11.42
CA ALA A 30 -5.78 0.38 11.41
C ALA A 30 -4.98 1.45 10.66
N LEU A 31 -3.81 1.13 10.10
CA LEU A 31 -3.06 2.13 9.33
C LEU A 31 -3.82 2.56 8.09
N ALA A 32 -4.04 3.87 7.97
CA ALA A 32 -4.71 4.53 6.86
C ALA A 32 -3.72 5.18 5.88
N GLY A 33 -2.54 5.59 6.35
CA GLY A 33 -1.52 6.18 5.48
C GLY A 33 -0.13 6.28 6.09
N LEU A 34 0.85 6.48 5.21
CA LEU A 34 2.20 6.93 5.54
C LEU A 34 2.60 8.02 4.53
N PHE A 35 2.80 9.23 5.01
CA PHE A 35 3.03 10.41 4.17
C PHE A 35 4.43 10.96 4.42
N VAL A 36 5.22 11.18 3.37
CA VAL A 36 6.51 11.88 3.51
C VAL A 36 6.23 13.36 3.68
N LEU A 37 6.82 13.98 4.71
CA LEU A 37 6.70 15.41 4.92
C LEU A 37 7.72 16.15 4.05
N GLU A 38 7.26 17.21 3.38
CA GLU A 38 8.10 18.12 2.63
C GLU A 38 8.54 19.30 3.50
N ASP A 39 9.66 19.93 3.17
CA ASP A 39 10.07 21.18 3.83
C ASP A 39 9.00 22.26 3.68
N GLY A 40 8.74 23.01 4.76
CA GLY A 40 7.64 23.96 4.87
C GLY A 40 6.32 23.32 5.33
N ASP A 41 5.20 23.88 4.85
CA ASP A 41 3.85 23.54 5.31
C ASP A 41 3.33 22.24 4.70
N ASN A 42 2.69 21.41 5.53
CA ASN A 42 2.07 20.13 5.21
C ASN A 42 0.66 20.09 5.81
N SER A 43 -0.32 20.55 5.03
CA SER A 43 -1.73 20.58 5.43
C SER A 43 -2.37 19.19 5.40
N PHE A 44 -3.33 18.95 6.29
CA PHE A 44 -4.08 17.70 6.37
C PHE A 44 -5.58 17.92 6.59
N GLY A 45 -6.41 17.11 5.95
CA GLY A 45 -7.88 17.17 6.07
C GLY A 45 -8.61 16.26 5.08
N SER A 46 -9.95 16.30 5.08
CA SER A 46 -10.76 15.36 4.29
C SER A 46 -10.81 15.68 2.79
N THR A 47 -10.65 16.95 2.44
CA THR A 47 -10.64 17.46 1.05
C THR A 47 -9.56 18.52 0.87
N ASP A 48 -8.56 18.54 1.76
CA ASP A 48 -7.44 19.47 1.70
C ASP A 48 -6.58 19.19 0.46
N ALA A 49 -6.74 20.05 -0.55
CA ALA A 49 -6.22 19.82 -1.88
C ALA A 49 -4.69 19.89 -2.00
N LYS A 50 -3.94 20.04 -0.89
CA LYS A 50 -2.49 20.28 -1.00
C LYS A 50 -1.53 19.20 -0.54
N LYS A 51 -1.70 18.40 0.52
CA LYS A 51 -0.62 17.43 0.89
C LYS A 51 -1.04 16.10 1.54
N ILE A 52 -1.93 16.09 2.54
CA ILE A 52 -2.27 14.86 3.27
C ILE A 52 -3.80 14.71 3.36
N MET A 53 -4.36 13.90 2.47
CA MET A 53 -5.81 13.72 2.36
C MET A 53 -6.24 12.32 2.81
N LEU A 54 -7.16 12.27 3.79
CA LEU A 54 -7.83 11.05 4.20
C LEU A 54 -9.32 11.32 4.44
N PRO A 55 -10.24 10.50 3.89
CA PRO A 55 -11.68 10.76 3.98
C PRO A 55 -12.22 10.72 5.42
N GLY A 56 -11.51 10.07 6.36
CA GLY A 56 -11.92 9.98 7.76
C GLY A 56 -11.67 11.25 8.58
N PHE A 57 -10.99 12.27 8.05
CA PHE A 57 -10.80 13.52 8.79
C PHE A 57 -12.14 14.24 9.04
N PRO A 58 -12.32 14.90 10.20
CA PRO A 58 -13.58 15.56 10.56
C PRO A 58 -13.86 16.83 9.76
N HIS A 59 -12.82 17.47 9.21
CA HIS A 59 -12.92 18.76 8.50
C HIS A 59 -12.17 18.73 7.16
N PRO A 60 -12.64 19.47 6.14
CA PRO A 60 -11.92 19.71 4.89
C PRO A 60 -10.46 20.08 5.10
N HIS A 61 -10.21 21.00 6.03
CA HIS A 61 -8.90 21.35 6.56
C HIS A 61 -8.91 21.09 8.06
N SER A 62 -8.14 20.11 8.51
CA SER A 62 -8.05 19.71 9.93
C SER A 62 -6.81 20.29 10.62
N GLY A 63 -5.76 20.65 9.88
CA GLY A 63 -4.62 21.36 10.42
C GLY A 63 -3.43 21.39 9.47
N CYS A 64 -2.29 21.88 9.98
CA CYS A 64 -1.05 22.01 9.22
C CYS A 64 0.19 21.68 10.07
N LEU A 65 1.11 20.90 9.50
CA LEU A 65 2.42 20.62 10.06
C LEU A 65 3.50 21.42 9.30
N HIS A 66 4.35 22.13 10.03
CA HIS A 66 5.50 22.82 9.45
C HIS A 66 6.78 22.03 9.72
N LEU A 67 7.44 21.58 8.65
CA LEU A 67 8.77 20.96 8.72
C LEU A 67 9.83 22.00 8.39
N LYS A 68 10.78 22.21 9.31
CA LYS A 68 11.94 23.08 9.09
C LYS A 68 13.13 22.57 9.87
N ASP A 69 14.30 22.52 9.24
CA ASP A 69 15.56 22.07 9.87
C ASP A 69 15.41 20.69 10.55
N GLY A 70 14.59 19.81 9.94
CA GLY A 70 14.29 18.48 10.46
C GLY A 70 13.30 18.44 11.63
N GLN A 71 12.84 19.58 12.15
CA GLN A 71 11.87 19.69 13.23
C GLN A 71 10.45 19.85 12.67
N VAL A 72 9.47 19.17 13.29
CA VAL A 72 8.06 19.21 12.85
C VAL A 72 7.22 19.87 13.94
N SER A 73 6.52 20.95 13.59
CA SER A 73 5.60 21.65 14.49
C SER A 73 4.18 21.57 13.97
N LEU A 74 3.20 21.42 14.86
CA LEU A 74 1.81 21.69 14.53
C LEU A 74 1.62 23.22 14.55
N THR A 75 1.21 23.80 13.42
CA THR A 75 1.06 25.27 13.29
C THR A 75 -0.40 25.69 13.24
N GLU A 76 -1.24 24.89 12.59
CA GLU A 76 -2.69 25.12 12.44
C GLU A 76 -3.46 23.87 12.84
N TYR A 77 -4.66 24.07 13.38
CA TYR A 77 -5.56 22.98 13.79
C TYR A 77 -7.00 23.48 13.82
N ALA A 78 -7.93 22.62 13.37
CA ALA A 78 -9.35 22.90 13.39
C ALA A 78 -9.97 22.60 14.78
N GLU A 79 -11.21 23.04 14.98
CA GLU A 79 -11.98 22.75 16.19
C GLU A 79 -12.12 21.22 16.40
N GLY A 80 -11.90 20.77 17.63
CA GLY A 80 -12.01 19.36 18.01
C GLY A 80 -10.77 18.51 17.74
N VAL A 81 -9.72 19.07 17.11
CA VAL A 81 -8.41 18.38 17.03
C VAL A 81 -7.74 18.39 18.39
N LEU A 82 -7.24 17.23 18.79
CA LEU A 82 -6.52 17.04 20.05
C LEU A 82 -5.04 16.76 19.79
N LEU A 83 -4.23 17.09 20.79
CA LEU A 83 -2.84 16.72 20.90
C LEU A 83 -2.64 16.00 22.23
N ASN A 84 -2.29 14.71 22.20
CA ASN A 84 -2.18 13.84 23.38
C ASN A 84 -3.43 13.88 24.28
N ARG A 85 -4.62 13.74 23.70
CA ARG A 85 -5.93 13.78 24.38
C ARG A 85 -6.28 15.11 25.06
N GLN A 86 -5.53 16.18 24.80
CA GLN A 86 -5.84 17.54 25.23
C GLN A 86 -6.17 18.39 24.00
N PRO A 87 -6.91 19.51 24.14
CA PRO A 87 -7.10 20.44 23.04
C PRO A 87 -5.77 20.80 22.37
N ALA A 88 -5.72 20.75 21.04
CA ALA A 88 -4.49 21.03 20.32
C ALA A 88 -3.98 22.46 20.56
N GLU A 89 -2.66 22.60 20.55
CA GLU A 89 -1.95 23.87 20.62
C GLU A 89 -0.79 23.86 19.63
N SER A 90 -0.42 25.03 19.11
CA SER A 90 0.71 25.13 18.19
C SER A 90 2.03 24.93 18.94
N ARG A 91 2.73 23.82 18.66
CA ARG A 91 4.03 23.53 19.25
C ARG A 91 4.86 22.54 18.44
N LEU A 92 6.13 22.42 18.81
CA LEU A 92 7.02 21.37 18.31
C LEU A 92 6.50 20.00 18.76
N LEU A 93 6.53 19.04 17.84
CA LEU A 93 6.10 17.66 18.06
C LEU A 93 7.30 16.74 18.29
N LYS A 94 7.17 15.86 19.28
CA LYS A 94 8.07 14.73 19.50
C LYS A 94 7.78 13.64 18.47
N ALA A 95 8.79 13.22 17.72
CA ALA A 95 8.69 12.09 16.80
C ALA A 95 8.97 10.75 17.51
N ASP A 96 8.71 9.64 16.85
CA ASP A 96 8.94 8.30 17.43
C ASP A 96 10.38 8.04 17.88
N ALA A 97 11.36 8.61 17.17
CA ALA A 97 12.78 8.52 17.51
C ALA A 97 13.18 9.31 18.77
N ASP A 98 12.34 10.26 19.22
CA ASP A 98 12.65 11.13 20.38
C ASP A 98 12.17 10.50 21.71
N GLY A 99 11.44 9.37 21.64
CA GLY A 99 10.79 8.74 22.79
C GLY A 99 9.48 9.44 23.19
N ASP A 100 8.45 8.64 23.52
CA ASP A 100 7.10 9.13 23.85
C ASP A 100 6.55 10.13 22.81
N PRO A 101 6.28 9.68 21.57
CA PRO A 101 5.89 10.57 20.48
C PRO A 101 4.54 11.25 20.71
N ASP A 102 4.43 12.49 20.23
CA ASP A 102 3.17 13.21 20.26
C ASP A 102 2.16 12.61 19.28
N LEU A 103 0.90 12.56 19.70
CA LEU A 103 -0.23 12.03 18.94
C LEU A 103 -1.22 13.15 18.65
N ILE A 104 -1.44 13.42 17.37
CA ILE A 104 -2.54 14.30 16.93
C ILE A 104 -3.77 13.42 16.71
N GLU A 105 -4.92 13.83 17.23
CA GLU A 105 -6.16 13.07 17.12
C GLU A 105 -7.22 13.99 16.49
N ALA A 106 -7.56 13.74 15.23
CA ALA A 106 -8.54 14.49 14.46
C ALA A 106 -9.69 13.56 14.09
N GLY A 107 -10.74 13.54 14.94
CA GLY A 107 -11.83 12.58 14.82
C GLY A 107 -11.28 11.14 14.87
N PRO A 108 -11.64 10.25 13.91
CA PRO A 108 -11.11 8.89 13.87
C PRO A 108 -9.67 8.79 13.33
N ILE A 109 -9.10 9.87 12.78
CA ILE A 109 -7.75 9.87 12.23
C ILE A 109 -6.75 10.30 13.28
N HIS A 110 -5.85 9.39 13.64
CA HIS A 110 -4.77 9.63 14.60
C HIS A 110 -3.44 9.69 13.84
N LEU A 111 -2.64 10.72 14.09
CA LEU A 111 -1.40 11.00 13.35
C LEU A 111 -0.20 11.05 14.30
N MET A 112 0.92 10.51 13.85
CA MET A 112 2.18 10.53 14.59
C MET A 112 3.35 10.79 13.65
N VAL A 113 4.24 11.69 14.06
CA VAL A 113 5.48 11.95 13.31
C VAL A 113 6.45 10.80 13.55
N ILE A 114 6.98 10.23 12.46
CA ILE A 114 7.99 9.18 12.50
C ILE A 114 9.23 9.57 11.71
N ARG A 115 10.40 9.04 12.09
CA ARG A 115 11.66 9.27 11.36
C ARG A 115 12.21 8.00 10.76
N ARG A 116 12.46 7.95 9.44
CA ARG A 116 13.18 6.83 8.80
C ARG A 116 14.21 7.38 7.82
N GLY A 117 15.43 6.86 7.87
CA GLY A 117 16.51 7.27 6.96
C GLY A 117 16.72 8.79 6.90
N GLY A 118 16.62 9.48 8.04
CA GLY A 118 16.76 10.94 8.14
C GLY A 118 15.54 11.76 7.67
N LYS A 119 14.50 11.14 7.10
CA LYS A 119 13.28 11.84 6.67
C LYS A 119 12.20 11.82 7.74
N ALA A 120 11.50 12.93 7.90
CA ALA A 120 10.28 13.02 8.70
C ALA A 120 9.07 12.57 7.86
N MET A 121 8.22 11.75 8.45
CA MET A 121 7.01 11.23 7.82
C MET A 121 5.85 11.29 8.82
N LEU A 122 4.62 11.28 8.31
CA LEU A 122 3.41 11.21 9.12
C LEU A 122 2.76 9.85 8.96
N ARG A 123 2.68 9.09 10.05
CA ARG A 123 1.91 7.84 10.11
C ARG A 123 0.49 8.13 10.55
N ALA A 124 -0.47 7.64 9.79
CA ALA A 124 -1.90 7.85 10.07
C ALA A 124 -2.60 6.52 10.35
N TRP A 125 -3.38 6.48 11.43
CA TRP A 125 -4.34 5.42 11.73
C TRP A 125 -5.76 5.94 11.58
N ASP A 126 -6.64 5.11 11.05
CA ASP A 126 -8.08 5.24 11.21
C ASP A 126 -8.49 4.30 12.36
N VAL A 127 -8.79 4.85 13.54
CA VAL A 127 -9.19 4.05 14.71
C VAL A 127 -10.56 3.39 14.53
N GLU A 128 -11.31 3.80 13.50
CA GLU A 128 -12.55 3.19 13.06
C GLU A 128 -12.38 2.26 11.85
N SER A 129 -11.15 1.92 11.49
CA SER A 129 -10.78 1.11 10.33
C SER A 129 -11.70 -0.11 10.12
N PRO A 130 -12.35 -0.21 8.94
CA PRO A 130 -13.13 -1.39 8.58
C PRO A 130 -12.31 -2.68 8.64
N ALA A 131 -11.02 -2.63 8.29
CA ALA A 131 -10.14 -3.80 8.31
C ALA A 131 -9.90 -4.30 9.75
N LEU A 132 -9.69 -3.40 10.72
CA LEU A 132 -9.56 -3.78 12.11
C LEU A 132 -10.89 -4.31 12.67
N LYS A 133 -12.02 -3.65 12.38
CA LYS A 133 -13.37 -4.12 12.77
C LYS A 133 -13.72 -5.50 12.19
N ALA A 134 -13.24 -5.80 10.99
CA ALA A 134 -13.46 -7.08 10.32
C ALA A 134 -12.52 -8.20 10.80
N PHE A 135 -11.48 -7.91 11.59
CA PHE A 135 -10.47 -8.88 11.99
C PHE A 135 -11.03 -10.05 12.80
N LYS A 136 -10.90 -11.27 12.24
CA LYS A 136 -11.37 -12.51 12.89
C LYS A 136 -10.28 -13.31 13.60
N GLY A 137 -9.02 -12.96 13.40
CA GLY A 137 -7.86 -13.69 13.92
C GLY A 137 -6.84 -13.96 12.83
N PHE A 138 -5.58 -14.18 13.20
CA PHE A 138 -4.56 -14.59 12.23
C PHE A 138 -4.69 -16.08 11.90
N LYS A 139 -4.16 -16.46 10.72
CA LYS A 139 -4.11 -17.85 10.28
C LYS A 139 -2.77 -18.45 10.69
N TYR A 140 -2.79 -19.68 11.18
CA TYR A 140 -1.60 -20.40 11.61
C TYR A 140 -1.63 -21.83 11.10
N PHE A 141 -0.45 -22.40 10.89
CA PHE A 141 -0.33 -23.84 10.74
C PHE A 141 -0.78 -24.56 12.03
N PRO A 142 -1.29 -25.80 11.93
CA PRO A 142 -1.43 -26.68 13.08
C PRO A 142 -0.11 -26.75 13.85
N VAL A 143 -0.18 -26.76 15.18
CA VAL A 143 1.05 -26.86 15.99
C VAL A 143 1.73 -28.20 15.72
N ASN A 144 3.00 -28.15 15.33
CA ASN A 144 3.80 -29.33 15.06
C ASN A 144 5.11 -29.27 15.89
N LEU A 145 5.31 -30.31 16.70
CA LEU A 145 6.43 -30.41 17.63
C LEU A 145 7.78 -30.60 16.93
N ASP A 146 7.79 -31.14 15.72
CA ASP A 146 9.02 -31.32 14.93
C ASP A 146 9.67 -30.00 14.52
N TYR A 147 8.91 -28.90 14.61
CA TYR A 147 9.37 -27.53 14.37
C TYR A 147 9.69 -26.76 15.67
N CYS A 148 9.72 -27.44 16.81
CA CYS A 148 10.33 -26.95 18.04
C CYS A 148 11.66 -27.68 18.20
N VAL A 149 12.74 -27.05 17.71
CA VAL A 149 14.04 -27.70 17.55
C VAL A 149 15.02 -27.22 18.61
N ASP A 150 15.87 -28.14 19.08
CA ASP A 150 17.03 -27.77 19.88
C ASP A 150 18.03 -26.99 19.00
N ALA A 151 18.58 -25.92 19.57
CA ALA A 151 19.52 -25.05 18.89
C ALA A 151 20.71 -24.71 19.79
N LYS A 152 21.87 -24.50 19.18
CA LYS A 152 23.07 -24.01 19.83
C LYS A 152 23.35 -22.58 19.41
N PHE A 153 23.36 -21.66 20.37
CA PHE A 153 23.74 -20.27 20.13
C PHE A 153 25.26 -20.11 20.21
N ILE A 154 25.84 -19.45 19.22
CA ILE A 154 27.26 -19.10 19.14
C ILE A 154 27.34 -17.57 19.09
N PRO A 155 27.78 -16.90 20.17
CA PRO A 155 27.86 -15.46 20.21
C PRO A 155 28.98 -14.94 19.31
N TYR A 156 28.77 -13.75 18.76
CA TYR A 156 29.85 -12.96 18.18
C TYR A 156 30.51 -12.11 19.26
N ASP A 157 31.84 -12.17 19.32
CA ASP A 157 32.65 -11.38 20.25
C ASP A 157 33.79 -10.67 19.47
N PRO A 158 33.70 -9.35 19.24
CA PRO A 158 32.57 -8.47 19.58
C PRO A 158 31.35 -8.72 18.67
N PRO A 159 30.14 -8.24 19.05
CA PRO A 159 28.97 -8.23 18.17
C PRO A 159 29.27 -7.57 16.82
N LYS A 160 28.67 -8.08 15.75
CA LYS A 160 28.90 -7.56 14.39
C LYS A 160 27.86 -6.51 14.04
N THR A 161 28.29 -5.37 13.49
CA THR A 161 27.36 -4.40 12.91
C THR A 161 27.02 -4.78 11.48
N PHE A 162 25.77 -4.54 11.08
CA PHE A 162 25.35 -4.69 9.69
C PHE A 162 24.31 -3.63 9.33
N THR A 163 24.23 -3.32 8.04
CA THR A 163 23.23 -2.39 7.52
C THR A 163 21.97 -3.14 7.14
N VAL A 164 20.87 -2.88 7.86
CA VAL A 164 19.55 -3.40 7.52
C VAL A 164 18.83 -2.41 6.60
N THR A 165 18.28 -2.91 5.49
CA THR A 165 17.46 -2.12 4.56
C THR A 165 16.00 -2.43 4.80
N ASN A 166 15.15 -1.42 4.93
CA ASN A 166 13.70 -1.61 5.06
C ASN A 166 12.99 -1.67 3.70
N VAL A 167 11.71 -2.02 3.71
CA VAL A 167 10.87 -2.11 2.49
C VAL A 167 10.73 -0.80 1.70
N LEU A 168 11.07 0.36 2.30
CA LEU A 168 11.10 1.66 1.63
C LEU A 168 12.49 2.01 1.08
N GLY A 169 13.49 1.14 1.25
CA GLY A 169 14.87 1.36 0.80
C GLY A 169 15.75 2.15 1.77
N PHE A 170 15.24 2.54 2.95
CA PHE A 170 16.06 3.22 3.95
C PHE A 170 16.97 2.24 4.68
N GLN A 171 18.18 2.69 4.98
CA GLN A 171 19.22 1.91 5.64
C GLN A 171 19.42 2.39 7.08
N ASN A 172 19.47 1.45 8.02
CA ASN A 172 19.84 1.68 9.42
C ASN A 172 20.94 0.70 9.83
N GLU A 173 21.76 1.07 10.82
CA GLU A 173 22.68 0.12 11.44
C GLU A 173 21.93 -0.74 12.46
N SER A 174 22.21 -2.03 12.44
CA SER A 174 21.74 -3.01 13.41
C SER A 174 22.92 -3.88 13.90
N CYS A 175 22.72 -4.59 14.98
CA CYS A 175 23.74 -5.38 15.66
C CYS A 175 23.36 -6.86 15.61
N LEU A 176 24.30 -7.71 15.19
CA LEU A 176 24.20 -9.16 15.27
C LEU A 176 24.90 -9.66 16.53
N LEU A 177 24.15 -10.35 17.38
CA LEU A 177 24.62 -10.92 18.64
C LEU A 177 25.34 -12.26 18.43
N GLY A 178 25.03 -12.97 17.33
CA GLY A 178 25.59 -14.29 17.05
C GLY A 178 24.71 -15.10 16.09
N GLU A 179 24.94 -16.41 16.09
CA GLU A 179 24.26 -17.38 15.23
C GLU A 179 23.62 -18.50 16.05
N VAL A 180 22.46 -18.97 15.64
CA VAL A 180 21.86 -20.21 16.14
C VAL A 180 22.01 -21.33 15.11
N HIS A 181 22.62 -22.42 15.55
CA HIS A 181 22.79 -23.65 14.77
C HIS A 181 21.76 -24.67 15.20
N PHE A 182 21.01 -25.22 14.26
CA PHE A 182 19.93 -26.17 14.55
C PHE A 182 19.77 -27.16 13.41
N LYS A 183 18.94 -28.18 13.64
CA LYS A 183 18.59 -29.18 12.62
C LYS A 183 17.08 -29.25 12.48
N VAL A 184 16.59 -29.18 11.25
CA VAL A 184 15.16 -29.36 10.93
C VAL A 184 15.04 -30.19 9.65
N ASN A 185 14.09 -31.12 9.60
CA ASN A 185 13.87 -32.00 8.45
C ASN A 185 15.14 -32.74 7.96
N GLY A 186 16.09 -33.02 8.85
CA GLY A 186 17.34 -33.69 8.48
C GLY A 186 18.48 -32.75 8.07
N GLU A 187 18.22 -31.47 7.83
CA GLU A 187 19.20 -30.48 7.38
C GLU A 187 19.75 -29.64 8.54
N SER A 188 21.07 -29.42 8.54
CA SER A 188 21.74 -28.52 9.48
C SER A 188 21.71 -27.10 8.92
N LEU A 189 21.12 -26.17 9.67
CA LEU A 189 20.89 -24.79 9.25
C LEU A 189 21.43 -23.81 10.29
N VAL A 190 21.58 -22.55 9.87
CA VAL A 190 22.08 -21.45 10.69
C VAL A 190 21.17 -20.23 10.49
N LEU A 191 20.88 -19.52 11.57
CA LEU A 191 20.21 -18.22 11.53
C LEU A 191 21.00 -17.21 12.37
N GLN A 192 21.15 -16.00 11.84
CA GLN A 192 21.69 -14.83 12.54
C GLN A 192 20.67 -14.30 13.54
N VAL A 193 21.14 -13.88 14.71
CA VAL A 193 20.35 -13.27 15.78
C VAL A 193 20.68 -11.78 15.87
N GLU A 194 19.68 -10.94 15.62
CA GLU A 194 19.75 -9.50 15.77
C GLU A 194 19.49 -9.08 17.21
N ASP A 195 20.09 -7.97 17.63
CA ASP A 195 19.80 -7.33 18.91
C ASP A 195 18.52 -6.49 18.83
N ALA A 196 17.49 -6.84 19.61
CA ALA A 196 16.24 -6.11 19.70
C ALA A 196 15.90 -5.77 21.16
N GLU A 197 16.62 -4.81 21.73
CA GLU A 197 16.46 -4.27 23.10
C GLU A 197 16.41 -5.36 24.18
N ASP A 198 15.22 -5.89 24.48
CA ASP A 198 14.98 -6.89 25.53
C ASP A 198 15.07 -8.35 25.06
N GLU A 199 15.16 -8.58 23.75
CA GLU A 199 15.16 -9.92 23.14
C GLU A 199 16.17 -10.06 21.99
N GLY A 200 16.48 -11.30 21.64
CA GLY A 200 17.15 -11.62 20.38
C GLY A 200 16.11 -11.81 19.29
N LEU A 201 16.24 -11.10 18.18
CA LEU A 201 15.30 -11.16 17.06
C LEU A 201 15.88 -12.00 15.93
N ILE A 202 15.09 -12.92 15.38
CA ILE A 202 15.48 -13.71 14.22
C ILE A 202 14.48 -13.47 13.11
N SER A 203 14.84 -12.61 12.16
CA SER A 203 14.11 -12.39 10.91
C SER A 203 14.53 -13.44 9.89
N PHE A 204 13.60 -14.17 9.27
CA PHE A 204 13.94 -15.22 8.30
C PHE A 204 12.91 -15.35 7.17
N VAL A 205 13.35 -15.96 6.06
CA VAL A 205 12.48 -16.46 5.01
C VAL A 205 12.76 -17.94 4.78
N ASP A 206 11.75 -18.66 4.32
CA ASP A 206 11.85 -20.07 3.97
C ASP A 206 11.03 -20.36 2.70
N GLU A 207 11.08 -21.58 2.19
CA GLU A 207 10.44 -21.94 0.92
C GLU A 207 8.90 -21.82 0.92
N THR A 208 8.25 -21.82 2.09
CA THR A 208 6.80 -21.57 2.21
C THR A 208 6.40 -20.15 1.81
N ARG A 209 7.36 -19.23 1.70
CA ARG A 209 7.10 -17.82 1.30
C ARG A 209 6.49 -17.73 -0.10
N LYS A 210 6.70 -18.74 -0.94
CA LYS A 210 6.22 -18.81 -2.33
C LYS A 210 4.70 -19.00 -2.41
N ASP A 211 4.10 -19.63 -1.40
CA ASP A 211 2.72 -20.10 -1.45
C ASP A 211 1.93 -19.86 -0.14
N LEU A 212 2.44 -20.26 1.02
CA LEU A 212 1.68 -20.37 2.27
C LEU A 212 1.97 -19.27 3.30
N THR A 213 3.15 -18.67 3.31
CA THR A 213 3.57 -17.65 4.30
C THR A 213 3.85 -16.30 3.64
N TYR A 214 4.07 -15.25 4.44
CA TYR A 214 4.33 -13.92 3.92
C TYR A 214 5.64 -13.87 3.12
N PRO A 215 5.64 -13.38 1.85
CA PRO A 215 6.82 -13.36 1.00
C PRO A 215 8.02 -12.59 1.58
N GLY A 216 7.75 -11.54 2.37
CA GLY A 216 8.78 -10.72 3.01
C GLY A 216 9.40 -11.35 4.26
N GLY A 217 8.94 -12.54 4.67
CA GLY A 217 9.50 -13.29 5.79
C GLY A 217 8.75 -13.16 7.09
N ARG A 218 9.20 -13.93 8.07
CA ARG A 218 8.64 -14.01 9.41
C ARG A 218 9.72 -13.71 10.42
N PHE A 219 9.34 -13.55 11.67
CA PHE A 219 10.28 -13.46 12.75
C PHE A 219 9.86 -14.32 13.93
N LEU A 220 10.83 -14.73 14.72
CA LEU A 220 10.63 -15.25 16.07
C LEU A 220 11.65 -14.60 17.00
N THR A 221 11.41 -14.67 18.31
CA THR A 221 12.26 -14.02 19.29
C THR A 221 12.81 -15.01 20.28
N LEU A 222 13.99 -14.69 20.82
CA LEU A 222 14.69 -15.43 21.84
C LEU A 222 14.77 -14.57 23.11
N PRO A 223 14.34 -15.08 24.26
CA PRO A 223 14.44 -14.31 25.49
C PRO A 223 15.90 -14.07 25.85
N LYS A 224 16.22 -12.87 26.32
CA LYS A 224 17.52 -12.60 26.95
C LYS A 224 17.52 -13.06 28.42
N PRO A 225 18.68 -13.49 28.97
CA PRO A 225 19.97 -13.64 28.28
C PRO A 225 19.97 -14.82 27.29
N LEU A 226 20.69 -14.67 26.18
CA LEU A 226 20.82 -15.74 25.18
C LEU A 226 21.72 -16.86 25.74
N GLU A 227 21.14 -18.02 26.01
CA GLU A 227 21.86 -19.19 26.50
C GLU A 227 22.54 -19.97 25.36
N ALA A 228 23.67 -20.61 25.65
CA ALA A 228 24.43 -21.39 24.67
C ALA A 228 23.62 -22.56 24.07
N THR A 229 22.66 -23.12 24.83
CA THR A 229 21.68 -24.09 24.35
C THR A 229 20.31 -23.48 24.53
N THR A 230 19.54 -23.42 23.44
CA THR A 230 18.20 -22.83 23.41
C THR A 230 17.27 -23.69 22.55
N SER A 231 16.00 -23.32 22.47
CA SER A 231 15.03 -23.94 21.57
C SER A 231 14.52 -22.89 20.58
N LEU A 232 14.46 -23.26 19.30
CA LEU A 232 13.78 -22.47 18.28
C LEU A 232 12.41 -23.09 18.02
N ASP A 233 11.37 -22.39 18.49
CA ASP A 233 10.00 -22.80 18.24
C ASP A 233 9.38 -22.02 17.07
N PHE A 234 9.46 -22.60 15.88
CA PHE A 234 8.86 -21.98 14.69
C PHE A 234 7.32 -21.92 14.76
N ASN A 235 6.66 -22.62 15.70
CA ASN A 235 5.21 -22.47 15.90
C ASN A 235 4.79 -21.10 16.44
N THR A 236 5.75 -20.35 17.00
CA THR A 236 5.57 -18.97 17.48
C THR A 236 5.99 -17.92 16.46
N ALA A 237 6.53 -18.32 15.30
CA ALA A 237 6.93 -17.37 14.27
C ALA A 237 5.74 -16.53 13.78
N LEU A 238 5.93 -15.21 13.72
CA LEU A 238 4.91 -14.23 13.36
C LEU A 238 5.27 -13.52 12.05
N ASN A 239 4.27 -13.00 11.35
CA ASN A 239 4.53 -12.13 10.20
C ASN A 239 4.93 -10.72 10.65
N TRP A 240 5.79 -10.07 9.88
CA TRP A 240 6.04 -8.64 10.01
C TRP A 240 4.79 -7.81 9.68
N PRO A 241 4.63 -6.59 10.24
CA PRO A 241 3.48 -5.73 9.95
C PRO A 241 3.20 -5.47 8.46
N CYS A 242 4.23 -5.51 7.62
CA CYS A 242 4.15 -5.37 6.17
C CYS A 242 3.34 -6.49 5.48
N ALA A 243 3.08 -7.59 6.21
CA ALA A 243 2.15 -8.62 5.78
C ALA A 243 0.68 -8.20 5.87
N TYR A 244 0.38 -7.16 6.65
CA TYR A 244 -0.98 -6.73 6.94
C TYR A 244 -1.32 -5.41 6.23
N THR A 245 -0.34 -4.52 6.13
CA THR A 245 -0.50 -3.17 5.57
C THR A 245 0.73 -2.77 4.77
N VAL A 246 0.48 -2.06 3.67
CA VAL A 246 1.50 -1.49 2.79
C VAL A 246 2.20 -0.27 3.43
N TRP A 247 1.63 0.31 4.50
CA TRP A 247 2.14 1.52 5.16
C TRP A 247 3.16 1.23 6.28
N ALA A 248 3.49 -0.04 6.49
CA ALA A 248 4.52 -0.45 7.45
C ALA A 248 5.93 -0.32 6.87
N THR A 249 6.92 -0.14 7.75
CA THR A 249 8.33 0.10 7.38
C THR A 249 9.25 -1.01 7.91
N CYS A 250 9.02 -2.25 7.49
CA CYS A 250 9.68 -3.42 8.08
C CYS A 250 11.11 -3.61 7.55
N PRO A 251 12.03 -4.13 8.38
CA PRO A 251 13.36 -4.56 7.92
C PRO A 251 13.26 -5.78 7.00
N LEU A 252 14.17 -5.90 6.04
CA LEU A 252 14.36 -7.13 5.27
C LEU A 252 15.30 -8.07 6.03
N PRO A 253 15.01 -9.39 6.09
CA PRO A 253 15.90 -10.37 6.69
C PRO A 253 17.29 -10.37 6.03
N PRO A 254 18.38 -10.61 6.80
CA PRO A 254 19.71 -10.81 6.23
C PRO A 254 19.70 -12.04 5.30
N LYS A 255 20.56 -12.04 4.27
CA LYS A 255 20.57 -13.11 3.24
C LYS A 255 20.90 -14.47 3.84
N GLU A 256 21.70 -14.47 4.89
CA GLU A 256 22.09 -15.65 5.68
C GLU A 256 20.88 -16.32 6.33
N ASN A 257 19.78 -15.58 6.56
CA ASN A 257 18.54 -16.10 7.14
C ASN A 257 17.53 -16.58 6.08
N TYR A 258 18.02 -16.95 4.89
CA TYR A 258 17.20 -17.51 3.81
C TYR A 258 17.33 -19.02 3.86
N LEU A 259 16.36 -19.67 4.50
CA LEU A 259 16.35 -21.11 4.67
C LEU A 259 15.93 -21.78 3.34
N PRO A 260 16.69 -22.77 2.84
CA PRO A 260 16.37 -23.50 1.60
C PRO A 260 15.29 -24.59 1.82
N VAL A 261 14.76 -24.70 3.03
CA VAL A 261 13.74 -25.68 3.42
C VAL A 261 12.37 -25.02 3.59
N ARG A 262 11.32 -25.84 3.66
CA ARG A 262 9.98 -25.39 4.04
C ARG A 262 9.79 -25.48 5.55
N ILE A 263 9.30 -24.41 6.17
CA ILE A 263 8.95 -24.35 7.59
C ILE A 263 7.42 -24.17 7.72
N GLU A 264 6.69 -25.28 7.73
CA GLU A 264 5.22 -25.32 7.81
C GLU A 264 4.72 -25.26 9.27
N ALA A 265 5.24 -24.29 10.02
CA ALA A 265 4.85 -23.98 11.40
C ALA A 265 4.74 -22.45 11.57
N GLY A 266 3.96 -21.98 12.54
CA GLY A 266 3.82 -20.56 12.83
C GLY A 266 2.71 -19.86 12.04
N GLU A 267 2.80 -18.54 11.93
CA GLU A 267 1.81 -17.72 11.22
C GLU A 267 1.88 -17.97 9.71
N MET A 268 0.70 -18.18 9.13
CA MET A 268 0.49 -18.28 7.67
C MET A 268 0.31 -16.88 7.09
N ARG A 269 0.27 -16.77 5.77
CA ARG A 269 -0.03 -15.49 5.12
C ARG A 269 -1.39 -14.97 5.57
N TYR A 270 -1.42 -13.70 5.98
CA TYR A 270 -2.61 -13.05 6.52
C TYR A 270 -3.66 -12.78 5.45
N HIS A 271 -3.27 -12.00 4.45
CA HIS A 271 -4.00 -11.96 3.21
C HIS A 271 -3.89 -13.36 2.62
N GLU A 272 -5.00 -13.99 2.28
CA GLU A 272 -4.88 -15.10 1.34
C GLU A 272 -4.00 -14.60 0.20
N LYS A 273 -3.19 -15.46 -0.41
CA LYS A 273 -2.99 -15.28 -1.85
C LYS A 273 -4.45 -15.24 -2.28
N THR A 274 -5.03 -14.05 -2.52
CA THR A 274 -6.34 -13.95 -3.16
C THR A 274 -6.11 -14.91 -4.28
N GLY A 275 -6.71 -16.11 -4.19
CA GLY A 275 -6.41 -17.14 -5.17
C GLY A 275 -6.89 -16.44 -6.39
N VAL A 276 -5.96 -15.91 -7.22
CA VAL A 276 -6.13 -14.59 -7.84
C VAL A 276 -7.56 -14.57 -8.24
N LYS A 277 -8.39 -13.71 -7.61
CA LYS A 277 -9.68 -13.53 -8.24
C LYS A 277 -9.23 -12.88 -9.52
N MET A 278 -9.09 -13.71 -10.55
CA MET A 278 -8.81 -13.35 -11.93
C MET A 278 -10.09 -12.69 -12.43
N THR A 279 -10.70 -11.82 -11.61
CA THR A 279 -11.43 -10.70 -12.12
C THR A 279 -10.35 -9.87 -12.78
N ALA A 280 -10.18 -10.13 -14.08
CA ALA A 280 -9.44 -9.28 -14.96
C ALA A 280 -9.86 -7.84 -14.64
N ARG A 281 -8.87 -7.01 -14.31
CA ARG A 281 -9.05 -5.57 -14.24
C ARG A 281 -8.48 -4.98 -15.52
N ILE A 282 -9.17 -4.00 -16.08
CA ILE A 282 -8.59 -3.21 -17.16
C ILE A 282 -7.58 -2.28 -16.51
N ASP A 283 -6.29 -2.56 -16.69
CA ASP A 283 -5.20 -1.71 -16.18
C ASP A 283 -4.97 -0.50 -17.09
N MET A 284 -5.13 -0.73 -18.39
CA MET A 284 -4.96 0.27 -19.43
C MET A 284 -5.95 0.03 -20.57
N LEU A 285 -6.52 1.10 -21.09
CA LEU A 285 -7.21 1.15 -22.37
C LEU A 285 -6.33 1.93 -23.35
N GLY A 286 -6.00 1.30 -24.49
CA GLY A 286 -5.22 1.92 -25.56
C GLY A 286 -6.04 2.09 -26.82
N ILE A 287 -6.02 3.29 -27.41
CA ILE A 287 -6.57 3.52 -28.76
C ILE A 287 -5.45 3.43 -29.78
N PHE A 288 -5.62 2.56 -30.77
CA PHE A 288 -4.75 2.57 -31.93
C PHE A 288 -5.21 3.63 -32.93
N ALA A 289 -4.44 4.70 -33.06
CA ALA A 289 -4.76 5.86 -33.88
C ALA A 289 -4.00 5.83 -35.22
N ASN A 290 -4.69 6.17 -36.31
CA ASN A 290 -4.07 6.40 -37.60
C ASN A 290 -3.28 7.71 -37.63
N ASP A 291 -3.88 8.80 -37.13
CA ASP A 291 -3.25 10.13 -37.10
C ASP A 291 -3.15 10.69 -35.68
N MET A 292 -1.98 10.52 -35.07
CA MET A 292 -1.68 11.04 -33.73
C MET A 292 -1.78 12.57 -33.65
N GLN A 293 -1.51 13.29 -34.75
CA GLN A 293 -1.57 14.76 -34.79
C GLN A 293 -3.00 15.29 -34.74
N VAL A 294 -3.98 14.45 -35.05
CA VAL A 294 -5.41 14.79 -34.98
C VAL A 294 -6.01 14.23 -33.69
N MET A 295 -5.71 12.98 -33.37
CA MET A 295 -6.30 12.27 -32.24
C MET A 295 -5.83 12.81 -30.89
N VAL A 296 -4.53 13.06 -30.71
CA VAL A 296 -4.04 13.55 -29.40
C VAL A 296 -4.59 14.94 -29.09
N PRO A 297 -4.57 15.93 -30.02
CA PRO A 297 -5.20 17.22 -29.78
C PRO A 297 -6.72 17.15 -29.58
N PHE A 298 -7.44 16.22 -30.22
CA PHE A 298 -8.86 16.06 -29.94
C PHE A 298 -9.10 15.68 -28.46
N TYR A 299 -8.42 14.66 -27.96
CA TYR A 299 -8.60 14.25 -26.57
C TYR A 299 -8.05 15.28 -25.57
N ARG A 300 -6.99 16.00 -25.94
CA ARG A 300 -6.42 17.05 -25.09
C ARG A 300 -7.26 18.33 -25.06
N ASP A 301 -7.56 18.87 -26.23
CA ASP A 301 -8.13 20.22 -26.37
C ASP A 301 -9.66 20.20 -26.43
N VAL A 302 -10.26 19.15 -27.02
CA VAL A 302 -11.72 19.01 -27.11
C VAL A 302 -12.26 18.32 -25.86
N LEU A 303 -11.72 17.16 -25.47
CA LEU A 303 -12.20 16.44 -24.28
C LEU A 303 -11.56 16.90 -22.96
N GLY A 304 -10.47 17.66 -23.00
CA GLY A 304 -9.87 18.27 -21.81
C GLY A 304 -8.89 17.39 -21.04
N PHE A 305 -8.45 16.26 -21.60
CA PHE A 305 -7.42 15.42 -20.95
C PHE A 305 -6.05 16.10 -20.97
N GLU A 306 -5.28 15.96 -19.88
CA GLU A 306 -3.88 16.39 -19.88
C GLU A 306 -2.97 15.32 -20.47
N THR A 307 -1.92 15.73 -21.16
CA THR A 307 -0.88 14.81 -21.68
C THR A 307 0.45 15.56 -21.84
N ASP A 308 1.56 14.85 -21.59
CA ASP A 308 2.92 15.34 -21.82
C ASP A 308 3.47 14.90 -23.20
N TRP A 309 2.58 14.51 -24.13
CA TRP A 309 2.98 14.07 -25.46
C TRP A 309 3.73 15.17 -26.23
N ASP A 310 4.90 14.81 -26.76
CA ASP A 310 5.87 15.70 -27.40
C ASP A 310 5.50 16.15 -28.83
N GLY A 311 4.37 15.68 -29.35
CA GLY A 311 3.95 15.96 -30.72
C GLY A 311 4.65 15.12 -31.80
N GLN A 312 5.50 14.16 -31.45
CA GLN A 312 6.26 13.36 -32.42
C GLN A 312 6.22 11.86 -32.14
N SER A 313 6.27 11.49 -30.86
CA SER A 313 6.26 10.11 -30.38
C SER A 313 5.09 9.32 -30.98
N PRO A 314 5.29 8.04 -31.34
CA PRO A 314 4.20 7.16 -31.76
C PRO A 314 3.28 6.76 -30.60
N TYR A 315 3.63 7.10 -29.36
CA TYR A 315 2.89 6.82 -28.13
C TYR A 315 2.54 8.12 -27.41
N ALA A 316 1.29 8.27 -26.99
CA ALA A 316 0.82 9.34 -26.10
C ALA A 316 0.08 8.72 -24.91
N GLU A 317 0.30 9.25 -23.71
CA GLU A 317 -0.42 8.85 -22.50
C GLU A 317 -1.10 10.06 -21.90
N PHE A 318 -2.34 9.87 -21.46
CA PHE A 318 -3.16 10.92 -20.88
C PHE A 318 -3.23 10.73 -19.37
N LYS A 319 -3.20 11.83 -18.62
CA LYS A 319 -3.42 11.80 -17.18
C LYS A 319 -4.88 11.40 -16.93
N ASN A 320 -5.06 10.27 -16.25
CA ASN A 320 -6.37 9.76 -15.88
C ASN A 320 -6.25 8.98 -14.57
N GLU A 321 -7.19 9.17 -13.66
CA GLU A 321 -7.25 8.41 -12.42
C GLU A 321 -7.89 7.03 -12.67
N GLY A 322 -7.34 5.98 -12.04
CA GLY A 322 -7.83 4.61 -12.20
C GLY A 322 -7.22 3.88 -13.40
N VAL A 323 -7.97 3.78 -14.50
CA VAL A 323 -7.52 3.04 -15.70
C VAL A 323 -6.60 3.93 -16.53
N ARG A 324 -5.40 3.43 -16.87
CA ARG A 324 -4.47 4.18 -17.74
C ARG A 324 -5.08 4.36 -19.13
N PHE A 325 -4.93 5.53 -19.72
CA PHE A 325 -5.46 5.83 -21.04
C PHE A 325 -4.35 6.27 -21.97
N SER A 326 -4.17 5.56 -23.09
CA SER A 326 -3.09 5.82 -24.02
C SER A 326 -3.51 5.72 -25.49
N MET A 327 -2.66 6.26 -26.35
CA MET A 327 -2.75 6.11 -27.80
C MET A 327 -1.45 5.60 -28.37
N TYR A 328 -1.55 4.76 -29.39
CA TYR A 328 -0.40 4.27 -30.13
C TYR A 328 -0.65 4.27 -31.64
N ARG A 329 0.35 4.67 -32.41
CA ARG A 329 0.23 4.86 -33.87
C ARG A 329 0.11 3.53 -34.60
N ARG A 330 -0.96 3.37 -35.39
CA ARG A 330 -1.27 2.14 -36.15
C ARG A 330 -0.14 1.65 -37.05
N LYS A 331 0.61 2.57 -37.67
CA LYS A 331 1.70 2.24 -38.60
C LYS A 331 2.78 1.36 -37.95
N GLU A 332 2.99 1.48 -36.64
CA GLU A 332 4.00 0.73 -35.91
C GLU A 332 3.53 -0.68 -35.50
N LEU A 333 2.22 -0.97 -35.63
CA LEU A 333 1.63 -2.22 -35.13
C LEU A 333 2.01 -3.46 -35.93
N ALA A 334 2.23 -3.30 -37.24
CA ALA A 334 2.62 -4.43 -38.09
C ALA A 334 3.92 -5.08 -37.60
N ASP A 335 4.89 -4.24 -37.23
CA ASP A 335 6.18 -4.67 -36.68
C ASP A 335 6.03 -5.16 -35.24
N LEU A 336 5.21 -4.48 -34.42
CA LEU A 336 4.99 -4.85 -33.02
C LEU A 336 4.29 -6.20 -32.83
N PHE A 337 3.29 -6.49 -33.66
CA PHE A 337 2.49 -7.71 -33.57
C PHE A 337 2.99 -8.83 -34.49
N ASN A 338 3.93 -8.53 -35.40
CA ASN A 338 4.34 -9.42 -36.46
C ASN A 338 3.14 -9.88 -37.34
N GLU A 339 2.12 -9.02 -37.45
CA GLU A 339 0.88 -9.18 -38.22
C GLU A 339 0.27 -7.79 -38.47
N THR A 340 -0.37 -7.57 -39.62
CA THR A 340 -1.04 -6.31 -39.93
C THR A 340 -2.53 -6.34 -39.53
N PRO A 341 -2.94 -5.66 -38.45
CA PRO A 341 -4.34 -5.59 -38.05
C PRO A 341 -5.19 -4.74 -39.01
N THR A 342 -6.49 -5.04 -39.09
CA THR A 342 -7.49 -4.24 -39.80
C THR A 342 -8.27 -3.35 -38.84
N PHE A 343 -8.72 -2.19 -39.32
CA PHE A 343 -9.47 -1.22 -38.50
C PHE A 343 -10.78 -0.83 -39.18
N PRO A 344 -11.83 -0.48 -38.42
CA PRO A 344 -13.07 0.04 -38.99
C PRO A 344 -12.80 1.33 -39.80
N HIS A 345 -13.42 1.43 -40.97
CA HIS A 345 -13.37 2.62 -41.82
C HIS A 345 -14.57 3.56 -41.63
N ALA A 346 -15.63 3.07 -41.00
CA ALA A 346 -16.84 3.81 -40.65
C ALA A 346 -16.95 3.94 -39.12
N LEU A 347 -18.13 4.31 -38.62
CA LEU A 347 -18.39 4.36 -37.18
C LEU A 347 -17.95 3.06 -36.49
N ASN A 348 -17.08 3.18 -35.49
CA ASN A 348 -16.53 2.04 -34.79
C ASN A 348 -17.50 1.59 -33.69
N GLY A 349 -18.31 0.57 -33.99
CA GLY A 349 -19.23 -0.05 -33.03
C GLY A 349 -18.64 -1.18 -32.21
N THR A 350 -17.31 -1.31 -32.13
CA THR A 350 -16.68 -2.43 -31.39
C THR A 350 -16.52 -2.15 -29.90
N PHE A 351 -16.42 -0.88 -29.52
CA PHE A 351 -16.36 -0.44 -28.14
C PHE A 351 -16.90 0.99 -28.03
N GLU A 352 -17.20 1.41 -26.80
CA GLU A 352 -17.46 2.81 -26.44
C GLU A 352 -16.59 3.19 -25.24
N ILE A 353 -16.32 4.49 -25.11
CA ILE A 353 -15.65 5.08 -23.95
C ILE A 353 -16.68 5.94 -23.22
N ALA A 354 -16.99 5.60 -21.98
CA ALA A 354 -17.96 6.34 -21.17
C ALA A 354 -17.26 7.34 -20.25
N LEU A 355 -17.72 8.59 -20.29
CA LEU A 355 -17.34 9.67 -19.39
C LEU A 355 -18.52 9.93 -18.44
N ASP A 356 -18.34 9.64 -17.16
CA ASP A 356 -19.35 9.86 -16.12
C ASP A 356 -19.12 11.22 -15.45
N PHE A 357 -20.18 12.02 -15.39
CA PHE A 357 -20.19 13.33 -14.76
C PHE A 357 -21.04 13.32 -13.48
N PRO A 358 -20.70 14.15 -12.46
CA PRO A 358 -21.40 14.17 -11.17
C PRO A 358 -22.91 14.35 -11.28
N THR A 359 -23.37 15.25 -12.16
CA THR A 359 -24.79 15.54 -12.36
C THR A 359 -25.18 15.51 -13.84
N SER A 360 -26.47 15.30 -14.11
CA SER A 360 -27.05 15.35 -15.45
C SER A 360 -26.83 16.72 -16.13
N ALA A 361 -26.84 17.81 -15.36
CA ALA A 361 -26.56 19.14 -15.89
C ALA A 361 -25.10 19.33 -16.29
N ASP A 362 -24.16 18.67 -15.61
CA ASP A 362 -22.75 18.67 -15.98
C ASP A 362 -22.51 17.88 -17.27
N ALA A 363 -23.14 16.70 -17.40
CA ALA A 363 -23.09 15.89 -18.62
C ALA A 363 -23.65 16.66 -19.84
N ASP A 364 -24.82 17.29 -19.70
CA ASP A 364 -25.44 18.08 -20.77
C ASP A 364 -24.55 19.26 -21.19
N ARG A 365 -24.00 20.01 -20.21
CA ARG A 365 -23.10 21.14 -20.47
C ARG A 365 -21.84 20.68 -21.20
N GLU A 366 -21.31 19.53 -20.84
CA GLU A 366 -20.08 19.04 -21.43
C GLU A 366 -20.28 18.49 -22.84
N TYR A 367 -21.40 17.82 -23.08
CA TYR A 367 -21.82 17.47 -24.43
C TYR A 367 -21.89 18.71 -25.34
N GLU A 368 -22.55 19.79 -24.89
CA GLU A 368 -22.66 21.02 -25.67
C GLU A 368 -21.29 21.63 -25.97
N ARG A 369 -20.39 21.67 -24.98
CA ARG A 369 -19.03 22.17 -25.14
C ARG A 369 -18.24 21.35 -26.17
N ILE A 370 -18.29 20.02 -26.08
CA ILE A 370 -17.53 19.11 -26.94
C ILE A 370 -18.04 19.16 -28.39
N VAL A 371 -19.36 19.21 -28.59
CA VAL A 371 -19.95 19.36 -29.94
C VAL A 371 -19.61 20.73 -30.53
N ALA A 372 -19.67 21.81 -29.74
CA ALA A 372 -19.27 23.15 -30.19
C ALA A 372 -17.78 23.22 -30.55
N ALA A 373 -16.93 22.41 -29.89
CA ALA A 373 -15.51 22.28 -30.19
C ALA A 373 -15.20 21.37 -31.40
N GLY A 374 -16.23 20.85 -32.09
CA GLY A 374 -16.10 20.16 -33.37
C GLY A 374 -16.26 18.64 -33.30
N ALA A 375 -16.61 18.05 -32.15
CA ALA A 375 -16.95 16.64 -32.09
C ALA A 375 -18.25 16.34 -32.85
N ARG A 376 -18.30 15.18 -33.52
CA ARG A 376 -19.49 14.78 -34.27
C ARG A 376 -20.52 14.18 -33.31
N SER A 377 -21.66 14.84 -33.13
CA SER A 377 -22.79 14.28 -32.38
C SER A 377 -23.35 13.02 -33.05
N LEU A 378 -23.59 11.98 -32.24
CA LEU A 378 -24.33 10.79 -32.61
C LEU A 378 -25.79 10.88 -32.12
N TYR A 379 -25.99 11.30 -30.87
CA TYR A 379 -27.28 11.74 -30.36
C TYR A 379 -27.14 12.74 -29.20
N ALA A 380 -28.14 13.63 -29.09
CA ALA A 380 -28.21 14.67 -28.06
C ALA A 380 -28.67 14.13 -26.70
N PRO A 381 -28.37 14.83 -25.58
CA PRO A 381 -28.70 14.38 -24.24
C PRO A 381 -30.17 14.01 -24.05
N ARG A 382 -30.39 12.85 -23.43
CA ARG A 382 -31.71 12.30 -23.12
C ARG A 382 -31.65 11.44 -21.87
N ASP A 383 -32.82 11.22 -21.28
CA ASP A 383 -32.98 10.30 -20.17
C ASP A 383 -33.17 8.88 -20.70
N GLU A 384 -32.36 7.95 -20.23
CA GLU A 384 -32.46 6.56 -20.61
C GLU A 384 -33.43 5.79 -19.69
N PRO A 385 -34.12 4.74 -20.20
CA PRO A 385 -35.07 3.96 -19.41
C PRO A 385 -34.49 3.30 -18.15
N TRP A 386 -33.16 3.13 -18.09
CA TRP A 386 -32.43 2.59 -16.93
C TRP A 386 -31.96 3.67 -15.93
N GLY A 387 -32.36 4.92 -16.12
CA GLY A 387 -32.19 5.99 -15.12
C GLY A 387 -30.91 6.84 -15.26
N MET A 388 -30.13 6.66 -16.33
CA MET A 388 -28.96 7.49 -16.63
C MET A 388 -29.32 8.63 -17.58
N ARG A 389 -28.70 9.80 -17.41
CA ARG A 389 -28.67 10.85 -18.45
C ARG A 389 -27.54 10.50 -19.42
N SER A 390 -27.82 10.38 -20.72
CA SER A 390 -26.80 9.95 -21.71
C SER A 390 -26.85 10.80 -22.99
N SER A 391 -25.68 10.98 -23.59
CA SER A 391 -25.44 11.54 -24.92
C SER A 391 -24.23 10.85 -25.55
N MET A 392 -24.09 10.87 -26.88
CA MET A 392 -22.93 10.27 -27.54
C MET A 392 -22.36 11.15 -28.65
N VAL A 393 -21.03 11.15 -28.76
CA VAL A 393 -20.26 11.76 -29.84
C VAL A 393 -19.30 10.75 -30.45
N ALA A 394 -18.76 11.08 -31.62
CA ALA A 394 -17.68 10.34 -32.25
C ALA A 394 -16.41 11.19 -32.32
N ASP A 395 -15.27 10.56 -32.03
CA ASP A 395 -13.95 11.16 -32.24
C ASP A 395 -13.62 11.26 -33.76
N PRO A 396 -12.49 11.90 -34.13
CA PRO A 396 -12.09 12.05 -35.54
C PRO A 396 -11.87 10.74 -36.30
N GLU A 397 -11.60 9.64 -35.60
CA GLU A 397 -11.45 8.30 -36.19
C GLU A 397 -12.70 7.42 -36.02
N ASN A 398 -13.81 8.04 -35.59
CA ASN A 398 -15.12 7.47 -35.38
C ASN A 398 -15.24 6.44 -34.23
N ASN A 399 -14.39 6.52 -33.19
CA ASN A 399 -14.65 5.81 -31.94
C ASN A 399 -15.78 6.51 -31.16
N ILE A 400 -16.64 5.71 -30.52
CA ILE A 400 -17.82 6.20 -29.81
C ILE A 400 -17.43 6.63 -28.39
N ILE A 401 -17.88 7.82 -28.01
CA ILE A 401 -17.72 8.37 -26.66
C ILE A 401 -19.09 8.69 -26.10
N GLU A 402 -19.45 8.05 -24.99
CA GLU A 402 -20.63 8.38 -24.21
C GLU A 402 -20.28 9.46 -23.17
N ILE A 403 -21.13 10.47 -23.09
CA ILE A 403 -21.08 11.52 -22.07
C ILE A 403 -22.37 11.38 -21.29
N GLY A 404 -22.26 10.97 -20.02
CA GLY A 404 -23.42 10.65 -19.22
C GLY A 404 -23.26 10.96 -17.74
N SER A 405 -24.35 10.75 -17.00
CA SER A 405 -24.37 10.88 -15.55
C SER A 405 -25.40 9.96 -14.93
N TRP A 406 -24.98 9.25 -13.89
CA TRP A 406 -25.88 8.52 -12.99
C TRP A 406 -26.42 9.40 -11.84
N ASN A 407 -26.02 10.67 -11.75
CA ASN A 407 -26.26 11.56 -10.61
C ASN A 407 -25.69 11.01 -9.28
N ASN A 408 -24.46 10.49 -9.32
CA ASN A 408 -23.78 9.93 -8.14
C ASN A 408 -23.00 10.98 -7.33
N GLY A 409 -22.92 12.23 -7.81
CA GLY A 409 -22.09 13.29 -7.24
C GLY A 409 -22.80 14.28 -6.33
#